data_AF-A0A7J0CKZ3-F1
#
_entry.id   AF-A0A7J0CKZ3-F1
#
_cell.length_a   1.000
_cell.length_b   1.000
_cell.length_c   1.000
_cell.angle_alpha   90.00
_cell.angle_beta   90.00
_cell.angle_gamma   90.00
#
_symmetry.space_group_name_H-M   'P 1'
#
loop_
_entity.id
_entity.type
_entity.pdbx_description
1 polymer ?
#
loop_
_entity_poly.entity_id
_entity_poly.type
_entity_poly.pdbx_seq_one_letter_code
_entity_poly.pdbx_strand_id
1 'polypeptide(L)'
;MTTTQTTTVTAPAPATPATRGSLLPPHIARATATAGGALTVVSAFLAWTWTSAFPGDLTVYGYPGGLQWLVLVSGALLTLFGLSSYGIKGLNWLTPQGADPAIRLAAYAAFATAWFTIGAISTKLGGAVNLEPGAYVALAATLIGWLGARSLPYERPETSPADPDDSAFDQFKHNLSNRWSVYKGTLATTPAPPAKTLPSYIEILIVAVVLALGLAVFTYGITTEYDQLFIGFLITAGFGFAAIQKAGLIQRVSTLTARHRNVTLVGAFVAAAAFPFTQSDDQYATIGVNILIFATVALGLNIVVGLAGLLDLGYVAFLGVGAYAAALVSGSPTSPLGIQLPFWQAILVGATASMVFGVLIGAPPCDCAATTSPS
;
A
#
# COMPACT_ATOMS: atom_id res chain seq x y z
N MET A 1 -38.80 48.47 34.85
CA MET A 1 -38.54 48.18 33.43
C MET A 1 -37.05 47.96 33.28
N THR A 2 -36.60 46.71 33.25
CA THR A 2 -35.19 46.35 33.14
C THR A 2 -34.92 46.11 31.66
N THR A 3 -34.23 47.03 31.01
CA THR A 3 -33.89 46.96 29.58
C THR A 3 -32.74 45.97 29.38
N THR A 4 -33.05 44.77 28.92
CA THR A 4 -32.06 43.79 28.46
C THR A 4 -31.45 44.31 27.16
N GLN A 5 -30.23 44.85 27.20
CA GLN A 5 -29.46 45.10 25.98
C GLN A 5 -29.02 43.75 25.41
N THR A 6 -29.63 43.36 24.30
CA THR A 6 -29.13 42.28 23.47
C THR A 6 -27.91 42.81 22.72
N THR A 7 -26.71 42.52 23.22
CA THR A 7 -25.49 42.62 22.41
C THR A 7 -25.63 41.65 21.25
N THR A 8 -25.93 42.18 20.07
CA THR A 8 -25.78 41.46 18.82
C THR A 8 -24.31 41.12 18.69
N VAL A 9 -23.96 39.86 18.99
CA VAL A 9 -22.66 39.28 18.61
C VAL A 9 -22.64 39.32 17.10
N THR A 10 -21.99 40.34 16.53
CA THR A 10 -21.66 40.39 15.11
C THR A 10 -20.85 39.13 14.82
N ALA A 11 -21.46 38.17 14.13
CA ALA A 11 -20.76 37.00 13.62
C ALA A 11 -19.54 37.52 12.83
N PRO A 12 -18.33 36.99 13.07
CA PRO A 12 -17.15 37.38 12.29
C PRO A 12 -17.50 37.21 10.81
N ALA A 13 -17.24 38.25 10.01
CA ALA A 13 -17.38 38.15 8.56
C ALA A 13 -16.58 36.93 8.08
N PRO A 14 -17.11 36.10 7.15
CA PRO A 14 -16.39 34.94 6.65
C PRO A 14 -15.04 35.42 6.12
N ALA A 15 -13.96 34.97 6.75
CA ALA A 15 -12.62 35.38 6.38
C ALA A 15 -12.36 34.82 4.97
N THR A 16 -12.01 35.69 4.02
CA THR A 16 -11.62 35.24 2.69
C THR A 16 -10.45 34.26 2.83
N PRO A 17 -10.57 32.99 2.38
CA PRO A 17 -9.53 31.99 2.59
C PRO A 17 -8.21 32.49 2.00
N ALA A 18 -7.22 32.70 2.86
CA ALA A 18 -5.92 33.21 2.46
C ALA A 18 -5.17 32.13 1.66
N THR A 19 -5.29 32.16 0.33
CA THR A 19 -4.49 31.34 -0.57
C THR A 19 -3.01 31.72 -0.35
N ARG A 20 -2.17 30.77 0.08
CA ARG A 20 -0.74 31.09 0.21
C ARG A 20 -0.21 31.45 -1.18
N GLY A 21 0.53 32.56 -1.28
CA GLY A 21 1.32 32.87 -2.46
C GLY A 21 2.22 31.68 -2.79
N SER A 22 1.96 31.08 -3.94
CA SER A 22 2.79 30.01 -4.47
C SER A 22 4.19 30.55 -4.78
N LEU A 23 5.25 29.80 -4.45
CA LEU A 23 6.63 30.16 -4.83
C LEU A 23 6.80 30.25 -6.36
N LEU A 24 6.02 29.46 -7.10
CA LEU A 24 6.05 29.39 -8.55
C LEU A 24 4.63 29.52 -9.12
N PRO A 25 4.42 30.15 -10.28
CA PRO A 25 3.13 30.11 -10.95
C PRO A 25 2.62 28.66 -11.10
N PRO A 26 1.30 28.39 -10.93
CA PRO A 26 0.77 27.01 -10.87
C PRO A 26 1.13 26.14 -12.08
N HIS A 27 1.20 26.74 -13.26
CA HIS A 27 1.58 26.05 -14.50
C HIS A 27 3.07 25.66 -14.50
N ILE A 28 3.95 26.50 -13.96
CA ILE A 28 5.39 26.18 -13.81
C ILE A 28 5.57 25.11 -12.73
N ALA A 29 4.82 25.16 -11.62
CA ALA A 29 4.85 24.14 -10.59
C ALA A 29 4.46 22.74 -11.14
N ARG A 30 3.40 22.68 -11.96
CA ARG A 30 2.99 21.44 -12.65
C ARG A 30 3.99 20.98 -13.71
N ALA A 31 4.57 21.92 -14.47
CA ALA A 31 5.59 21.62 -15.48
C ALA A 31 6.88 21.07 -14.88
N THR A 32 7.33 21.67 -13.78
CA THR A 32 8.52 21.22 -13.04
C THR A 32 8.29 19.86 -12.37
N ALA A 33 7.11 19.62 -11.80
CA ALA A 33 6.74 18.32 -11.25
C ALA A 33 6.71 17.22 -12.33
N THR A 34 6.09 17.49 -13.48
CA THR A 34 6.03 16.55 -14.62
C THR A 34 7.39 16.29 -15.23
N ALA A 35 8.17 17.34 -15.49
CA ALA A 35 9.52 17.23 -16.03
C ALA A 35 10.42 16.44 -15.08
N GLY A 36 10.33 16.70 -13.77
CA GLY A 36 11.05 15.94 -12.75
C GLY A 36 10.69 14.45 -12.76
N GLY A 37 9.40 14.12 -12.88
CA GLY A 37 8.94 12.74 -13.06
C GLY A 37 9.50 12.09 -14.33
N ALA A 38 9.40 12.77 -15.47
CA ALA A 38 9.84 12.23 -16.75
C ALA A 38 11.36 12.00 -16.78
N LEU A 39 12.13 12.95 -16.23
CA LEU A 39 13.58 12.80 -16.08
C LEU A 39 13.96 11.68 -15.11
N THR A 40 13.14 11.43 -14.09
CA THR A 40 13.33 10.29 -13.16
C THR A 40 13.15 8.95 -13.89
N VAL A 41 12.15 8.85 -14.78
CA VAL A 41 11.95 7.67 -15.63
C VAL A 41 13.16 7.47 -16.54
N VAL A 42 13.62 8.52 -17.22
CA VAL A 42 14.81 8.45 -18.09
C VAL A 42 16.04 8.01 -17.29
N SER A 43 16.27 8.61 -16.12
CA SER A 43 17.37 8.26 -15.22
C SER A 43 17.38 6.79 -14.82
N ALA A 44 16.21 6.16 -14.61
CA ALA A 44 16.14 4.75 -14.25
C ALA A 44 16.67 3.79 -15.34
N PHE A 45 16.79 4.25 -16.59
CA PHE A 45 17.42 3.50 -17.68
C PHE A 45 18.92 3.79 -17.85
N LEU A 46 19.49 4.72 -17.10
CA LEU A 46 20.93 4.96 -17.09
C LEU A 46 21.59 4.08 -16.02
N ALA A 47 22.88 3.79 -16.19
CA ALA A 47 23.67 3.12 -15.16
C ALA A 47 23.81 4.02 -13.91
N TRP A 48 23.67 3.42 -12.72
CA TRP A 48 23.72 4.13 -11.43
C TRP A 48 24.97 3.78 -10.63
N THR A 49 25.59 2.64 -10.91
CA THR A 49 26.85 2.21 -10.29
C THR A 49 27.86 1.80 -11.34
N TRP A 50 29.14 1.98 -11.02
CA TRP A 50 30.26 1.49 -11.83
C TRP A 50 30.60 0.00 -11.60
N THR A 51 30.03 -0.61 -10.56
CA THR A 51 30.32 -1.99 -10.15
C THR A 51 29.04 -2.79 -9.96
N SER A 52 29.11 -4.08 -10.31
CA SER A 52 28.06 -5.09 -10.07
C SER A 52 28.07 -5.62 -8.63
N ALA A 53 28.94 -5.10 -7.76
CA ALA A 53 28.99 -5.44 -6.35
C ALA A 53 27.72 -5.03 -5.58
N PHE A 54 26.93 -4.10 -6.13
CA PHE A 54 25.61 -3.81 -5.59
C PHE A 54 24.59 -4.87 -6.06
N PRO A 55 23.76 -5.43 -5.17
CA PRO A 55 22.76 -6.42 -5.57
C PRO A 55 21.74 -5.84 -6.57
N GLY A 56 21.42 -6.61 -7.60
CA GLY A 56 20.49 -6.21 -8.68
C GLY A 56 21.14 -5.52 -9.89
N ASP A 57 22.47 -5.58 -10.01
CA ASP A 57 23.29 -5.10 -11.15
C ASP A 57 22.79 -3.82 -11.85
N LEU A 58 23.23 -2.68 -11.32
CA LEU A 58 22.82 -1.34 -11.76
C LEU A 58 23.82 -0.70 -12.75
N THR A 59 24.67 -1.52 -13.37
CA THR A 59 25.74 -1.06 -14.27
C THR A 59 25.30 -0.96 -15.73
N VAL A 60 24.15 -1.56 -16.08
CA VAL A 60 23.72 -1.74 -17.46
C VAL A 60 22.79 -0.60 -17.90
N TYR A 61 23.18 0.09 -18.96
CA TYR A 61 22.30 1.04 -19.65
C TYR A 61 21.14 0.31 -20.33
N GLY A 62 19.91 0.78 -20.11
CA GLY A 62 18.69 0.25 -20.71
C GLY A 62 18.03 -0.89 -19.94
N TYR A 63 18.64 -1.41 -18.88
CA TYR A 63 18.08 -2.46 -18.04
C TYR A 63 17.95 -1.97 -16.59
N PRO A 64 16.74 -1.51 -16.16
CA PRO A 64 16.53 -1.13 -14.78
C PRO A 64 16.62 -2.36 -13.87
N GLY A 65 17.58 -2.37 -12.95
CA GLY A 65 17.76 -3.41 -11.95
C GLY A 65 17.04 -3.11 -10.64
N GLY A 66 16.38 -4.11 -10.02
CA GLY A 66 15.77 -4.06 -8.67
C GLY A 66 15.26 -2.70 -8.17
N LEU A 67 16.11 -1.93 -7.47
CA LEU A 67 15.76 -0.61 -6.93
C LEU A 67 15.44 0.46 -8.01
N GLN A 68 16.04 0.39 -9.20
CA GLN A 68 15.70 1.28 -10.32
C GLN A 68 14.24 1.09 -10.76
N TRP A 69 13.67 -0.13 -10.67
CA TRP A 69 12.25 -0.35 -10.96
C TRP A 69 11.33 0.45 -10.04
N LEU A 70 11.66 0.53 -8.77
CA LEU A 70 10.86 1.28 -7.79
C LEU A 70 10.91 2.78 -8.06
N VAL A 71 12.09 3.30 -8.43
CA VAL A 71 12.25 4.70 -8.82
C VAL A 71 11.58 5.00 -10.16
N LEU A 72 11.63 4.06 -11.11
CA LEU A 72 10.92 4.13 -12.38
C LEU A 72 9.40 4.21 -12.15
N VAL A 73 8.83 3.31 -11.35
CA VAL A 73 7.39 3.27 -11.07
C VAL A 73 6.93 4.55 -10.38
N SER A 74 7.66 5.04 -9.37
CA SER A 74 7.32 6.28 -8.69
C SER A 74 7.48 7.52 -9.59
N GLY A 75 8.52 7.58 -10.43
CA GLY A 75 8.70 8.62 -11.44
C GLY A 75 7.60 8.59 -12.51
N ALA A 76 7.19 7.41 -12.95
CA ALA A 76 6.10 7.22 -13.90
C ALA A 76 4.76 7.68 -13.31
N LEU A 77 4.46 7.34 -12.05
CA LEU A 77 3.26 7.83 -11.35
C LEU A 77 3.24 9.35 -11.27
N LEU A 78 4.36 9.98 -10.88
CA LEU A 78 4.48 11.43 -10.84
C LEU A 78 4.22 12.06 -12.22
N THR A 79 4.81 11.47 -13.26
CA THR A 79 4.64 11.90 -14.65
C THR A 79 3.18 11.79 -15.08
N LEU A 80 2.54 10.64 -14.85
CA LEU A 80 1.15 10.38 -15.24
C LEU A 80 0.16 11.33 -14.54
N PHE A 81 0.30 11.53 -13.22
CA PHE A 81 -0.57 12.47 -12.50
C PHE A 81 -0.32 13.91 -12.90
N GLY A 82 0.94 14.26 -13.17
CA GLY A 82 1.28 15.58 -13.66
C GLY A 82 0.74 15.83 -15.08
N LEU A 83 0.84 14.87 -16.01
CA LEU A 83 0.21 14.99 -17.34
C LEU A 83 -1.32 15.07 -17.23
N SER A 84 -1.92 14.33 -16.30
CA SER A 84 -3.37 14.40 -16.02
C SER A 84 -3.81 15.81 -15.60
N SER A 85 -2.93 16.58 -14.95
CA SER A 85 -3.23 17.96 -14.54
C SER A 85 -3.38 18.96 -15.70
N TYR A 86 -2.91 18.61 -16.90
CA TYR A 86 -3.03 19.45 -18.10
C TYR A 86 -4.36 19.30 -18.84
N GLY A 87 -5.28 18.47 -18.36
CA GLY A 87 -6.61 18.37 -18.96
C GLY A 87 -6.68 17.53 -20.24
N ILE A 88 -5.63 16.75 -20.55
CA ILE A 88 -5.53 15.96 -21.79
C ILE A 88 -6.70 14.97 -21.87
N LYS A 89 -7.39 14.92 -23.02
CA LYS A 89 -8.52 14.01 -23.26
C LYS A 89 -8.07 12.56 -23.02
N GLY A 90 -8.75 11.88 -22.11
CA GLY A 90 -8.45 10.48 -21.70
C GLY A 90 -7.67 10.38 -20.39
N LEU A 91 -6.70 11.26 -20.15
CA LEU A 91 -5.84 11.19 -18.98
C LEU A 91 -6.49 11.73 -17.71
N ASN A 92 -7.47 12.64 -17.86
CA ASN A 92 -8.32 13.15 -16.77
C ASN A 92 -9.06 12.05 -16.00
N TRP A 93 -9.16 10.84 -16.57
CA TRP A 93 -9.72 9.69 -15.87
C TRP A 93 -8.86 9.27 -14.66
N LEU A 94 -7.55 9.55 -14.67
CA LEU A 94 -6.59 9.14 -13.65
C LEU A 94 -6.67 9.94 -12.35
N THR A 95 -7.18 11.17 -12.38
CA THR A 95 -7.24 12.05 -11.20
C THR A 95 -8.64 12.61 -10.96
N PRO A 96 -9.64 11.76 -10.65
CA PRO A 96 -11.02 12.21 -10.41
C PRO A 96 -11.19 13.17 -9.24
N GLN A 97 -10.33 13.11 -8.22
CA GLN A 97 -10.44 13.91 -7.00
C GLN A 97 -9.49 15.13 -6.97
N GLY A 98 -8.92 15.48 -8.12
CA GLY A 98 -7.90 16.52 -8.27
C GLY A 98 -6.49 15.96 -8.39
N ALA A 99 -5.69 16.56 -9.28
CA ALA A 99 -4.33 16.10 -9.56
C ALA A 99 -3.31 16.59 -8.53
N ASP A 100 -3.53 17.76 -7.92
CA ASP A 100 -2.54 18.41 -7.06
C ASP A 100 -2.10 17.59 -5.81
N PRO A 101 -3.02 16.99 -5.01
CA PRO A 101 -2.60 16.16 -3.87
C PRO A 101 -1.93 14.84 -4.31
N ALA A 102 -2.37 14.28 -5.45
CA ALA A 102 -1.77 13.07 -6.02
C ALA A 102 -0.33 13.33 -6.52
N ILE A 103 -0.10 14.46 -7.20
CA ILE A 103 1.23 14.89 -7.66
C ILE A 103 2.18 15.08 -6.48
N ARG A 104 1.73 15.69 -5.38
CA ARG A 104 2.54 15.84 -4.16
C ARG A 104 2.99 14.50 -3.61
N LEU A 105 2.06 13.57 -3.39
CA LEU A 105 2.39 12.26 -2.82
C LEU A 105 3.24 11.40 -3.77
N ALA A 106 3.00 11.46 -5.08
CA ALA A 106 3.86 10.80 -6.06
C ALA A 106 5.27 11.41 -6.09
N ALA A 107 5.40 12.72 -5.93
CA ALA A 107 6.71 13.38 -5.82
C ALA A 107 7.44 12.98 -4.54
N TYR A 108 6.73 12.84 -3.41
CA TYR A 108 7.31 12.27 -2.19
C TYR A 108 7.75 10.81 -2.38
N ALA A 109 6.96 9.99 -3.09
CA ALA A 109 7.33 8.61 -3.42
C ALA A 109 8.63 8.57 -4.22
N ALA A 110 8.71 9.35 -5.31
CA ALA A 110 9.87 9.37 -6.19
C ALA A 110 11.12 9.89 -5.47
N PHE A 111 10.98 11.00 -4.73
CA PHE A 111 12.08 11.59 -3.95
C PHE A 111 12.59 10.63 -2.87
N ALA A 112 11.70 10.11 -2.02
CA ALA A 112 12.10 9.24 -0.92
C ALA A 112 12.75 7.95 -1.43
N THR A 113 12.18 7.34 -2.47
CA THR A 113 12.71 6.09 -3.05
C THR A 113 14.08 6.32 -3.69
N ALA A 114 14.24 7.38 -4.50
CA ALA A 114 15.51 7.64 -5.20
C ALA A 114 16.63 8.02 -4.22
N TRP A 115 16.35 8.89 -3.25
CA TRP A 115 17.34 9.29 -2.25
C TRP A 115 17.72 8.15 -1.33
N PHE A 116 16.76 7.32 -0.92
CA PHE A 116 17.04 6.10 -0.17
C PHE A 116 17.92 5.15 -0.97
N THR A 117 17.58 4.89 -2.24
CA THR A 117 18.33 3.98 -3.12
C THR A 117 19.78 4.43 -3.26
N ILE A 118 20.01 5.72 -3.53
CA ILE A 118 21.35 6.25 -3.75
C ILE A 118 22.15 6.32 -2.44
N GLY A 119 21.48 6.58 -1.30
CA GLY A 119 22.09 6.43 0.02
C GLY A 119 22.49 4.98 0.34
N ALA A 120 21.65 4.01 -0.02
CA ALA A 120 21.93 2.60 0.15
C ALA A 120 23.12 2.13 -0.73
N ILE A 121 23.19 2.59 -1.97
CA ILE A 121 24.34 2.37 -2.86
C ILE A 121 25.61 2.96 -2.24
N SER A 122 25.55 4.21 -1.81
CA SER A 122 26.72 4.92 -1.26
C SER A 122 27.25 4.25 0.01
N THR A 123 26.38 3.75 0.89
CA THR A 123 26.79 3.06 2.12
C THR A 123 27.35 1.66 1.85
N LYS A 124 26.77 0.91 0.89
CA LYS A 124 27.25 -0.43 0.53
C LYS A 124 28.57 -0.42 -0.25
N LEU A 125 28.79 0.58 -1.10
CA LEU A 125 29.98 0.66 -1.97
C LEU A 125 31.11 1.50 -1.37
N GLY A 126 30.93 2.03 -0.15
CA GLY A 126 31.98 2.79 0.54
C GLY A 126 32.17 4.22 0.03
N GLY A 127 31.13 4.83 -0.57
CA GLY A 127 31.12 6.26 -0.89
C GLY A 127 30.38 6.62 -2.17
N ALA A 128 30.03 7.90 -2.28
CA ALA A 128 29.37 8.49 -3.45
C ALA A 128 30.24 8.50 -4.73
N VAL A 129 31.53 8.17 -4.62
CA VAL A 129 32.48 8.09 -5.74
C VAL A 129 32.10 6.97 -6.72
N ASN A 130 31.39 5.94 -6.26
CA ASN A 130 30.97 4.82 -7.09
C ASN A 130 29.66 5.08 -7.87
N LEU A 131 29.09 6.28 -7.75
CA LEU A 131 27.87 6.66 -8.44
C LEU A 131 28.15 7.05 -9.88
N GLU A 132 27.34 6.54 -10.79
CA GLU A 132 27.36 6.94 -12.20
C GLU A 132 26.45 8.15 -12.47
N PRO A 133 26.60 8.80 -13.65
CA PRO A 133 25.78 9.95 -14.03
C PRO A 133 24.27 9.71 -13.88
N GLY A 134 23.79 8.49 -14.12
CA GLY A 134 22.38 8.14 -13.96
C GLY A 134 21.85 8.39 -12.54
N ALA A 135 22.63 8.06 -11.51
CA ALA A 135 22.25 8.29 -10.12
C ALA A 135 22.16 9.79 -9.78
N TYR A 136 23.11 10.60 -10.27
CA TYR A 136 23.06 12.06 -10.07
C TYR A 136 21.87 12.70 -10.79
N VAL A 137 21.53 12.21 -11.99
CA VAL A 137 20.32 12.65 -12.70
C VAL A 137 19.07 12.29 -11.91
N ALA A 138 18.98 11.10 -11.30
CA ALA A 138 17.86 10.72 -10.44
C ALA A 138 17.71 11.65 -9.23
N LEU A 139 18.80 11.97 -8.52
CA LEU A 139 18.76 12.90 -7.39
C LEU A 139 18.24 14.27 -7.81
N ALA A 140 18.78 14.82 -8.89
CA ALA A 140 18.40 16.14 -9.39
C ALA A 140 16.95 16.14 -9.89
N ALA A 141 16.55 15.15 -10.69
CA ALA A 141 15.22 15.04 -11.26
C ALA A 141 14.14 14.91 -10.19
N THR A 142 14.35 14.03 -9.20
CA THR A 142 13.40 13.84 -8.11
C THR A 142 13.34 15.04 -7.17
N LEU A 143 14.46 15.74 -6.95
CA LEU A 143 14.49 16.99 -6.18
C LEU A 143 13.70 18.10 -6.89
N ILE A 144 13.90 18.28 -8.20
CA ILE A 144 13.15 19.24 -9.02
C ILE A 144 11.66 18.92 -8.99
N GLY A 145 11.30 17.64 -9.16
CA GLY A 145 9.91 17.19 -9.11
C GLY A 145 9.27 17.47 -7.75
N TRP A 146 9.99 17.23 -6.66
CA TRP A 146 9.56 17.50 -5.30
C TRP A 146 9.37 19.00 -5.01
N LEU A 147 10.32 19.84 -5.43
CA LEU A 147 10.21 21.30 -5.31
C LEU A 147 9.03 21.86 -6.12
N GLY A 148 8.83 21.36 -7.34
CA GLY A 148 7.68 21.70 -8.18
C GLY A 148 6.35 21.32 -7.51
N ALA A 149 6.24 20.09 -7.01
CA ALA A 149 5.02 19.61 -6.35
C ALA A 149 4.71 20.35 -5.04
N ARG A 150 5.73 20.71 -4.26
CA ARG A 150 5.57 21.51 -3.04
C ARG A 150 5.08 22.92 -3.33
N SER A 151 5.37 23.44 -4.52
CA SER A 151 4.94 24.76 -4.98
C SER A 151 3.52 24.77 -5.56
N LEU A 152 2.79 23.64 -5.61
CA LEU A 152 1.40 23.68 -6.07
C LEU A 152 0.54 24.54 -5.12
N PRO A 153 -0.49 25.25 -5.62
CA PRO A 153 -1.43 25.98 -4.76
C PRO A 153 -2.26 25.00 -3.91
N TYR A 154 -2.73 25.43 -2.74
CA TYR A 154 -3.77 24.74 -1.97
C TYR A 154 -4.60 25.73 -1.16
N GLU A 155 -5.87 25.41 -0.96
CA GLU A 155 -6.78 26.15 -0.09
C GLU A 155 -6.39 25.90 1.37
N ARG A 156 -6.05 26.95 2.12
CA ARG A 156 -5.70 26.80 3.53
C ARG A 156 -6.98 26.69 4.37
N PRO A 157 -7.09 25.65 5.22
CA PRO A 157 -8.13 25.64 6.25
C PRO A 157 -7.98 26.87 7.15
N GLU A 158 -9.09 27.48 7.54
CA GLU A 158 -9.06 28.54 8.54
C GLU A 158 -8.49 27.99 9.85
N THR A 159 -7.40 28.58 10.32
CA THR A 159 -6.80 28.23 11.61
C THR A 159 -7.39 29.14 12.68
N SER A 160 -7.99 28.57 13.70
CA SER A 160 -8.45 29.35 14.86
C SER A 160 -7.23 29.86 15.63
N PRO A 161 -7.11 31.18 15.89
CA PRO A 161 -6.03 31.71 16.72
C PRO A 161 -6.06 31.04 18.10
N ALA A 162 -4.88 30.79 18.68
CA ALA A 162 -4.79 30.29 20.05
C ALA A 162 -5.36 31.34 21.01
N ASP A 163 -6.12 30.91 22.01
CA ASP A 163 -6.63 31.81 23.04
C ASP A 163 -5.42 32.33 23.85
N PRO A 164 -5.21 33.65 23.98
CA PRO A 164 -4.10 34.18 24.77
C PRO A 164 -4.16 33.76 26.25
N ASP A 165 -5.32 33.34 26.74
CA ASP A 165 -5.53 32.88 28.12
C ASP A 165 -5.21 31.38 28.32
N ASP A 166 -4.90 30.63 27.25
CA ASP A 166 -4.53 29.21 27.33
C ASP A 166 -3.13 29.01 27.95
N SER A 167 -2.93 27.89 28.64
CA SER A 167 -1.61 27.52 29.17
C SER A 167 -0.58 27.36 28.04
N ALA A 168 0.71 27.58 28.33
CA ALA A 168 1.77 27.44 27.32
C ALA A 168 1.77 26.05 26.63
N PHE A 169 1.35 25.01 27.35
CA PHE A 169 1.22 23.66 26.80
C PHE A 169 0.00 23.53 25.89
N ASP A 170 -1.13 24.16 26.24
CA ASP A 170 -2.34 24.16 25.42
C ASP A 170 -2.16 24.98 24.15
N GLN A 171 -1.48 26.13 24.23
CA GLN A 171 -1.05 26.89 23.06
C GLN A 171 -0.12 26.07 22.17
N PHE A 172 0.83 25.32 22.74
CA PHE A 172 1.70 24.43 21.96
C PHE A 172 0.90 23.32 21.26
N LYS A 173 -0.01 22.65 21.99
CA LYS A 173 -0.87 21.58 21.45
C LYS A 173 -1.81 22.12 20.36
N HIS A 174 -2.37 23.31 20.56
CA HIS A 174 -3.23 24.00 19.59
C HIS A 174 -2.45 24.41 18.34
N ASN A 175 -1.26 24.98 18.50
CA ASN A 175 -0.38 25.29 17.39
C ASN A 175 0.04 24.03 16.60
N LEU A 176 0.27 22.91 17.29
CA LEU A 176 0.54 21.64 16.64
C LEU A 176 -0.69 21.12 15.88
N SER A 177 -1.88 21.23 16.47
CA SER A 177 -3.16 20.90 15.82
C SER A 177 -3.40 21.75 14.57
N ASN A 178 -3.16 23.06 14.65
CA ASN A 178 -3.25 23.99 13.53
C ASN A 178 -2.23 23.67 12.42
N ARG A 179 -1.00 23.32 12.77
CA ARG A 179 0.00 22.88 11.78
C ARG A 179 -0.43 21.58 11.11
N TRP A 180 -1.02 20.66 11.87
CA TRP A 180 -1.52 19.38 11.36
C TRP A 180 -2.75 19.56 10.47
N SER A 181 -3.66 20.47 10.80
CA SER A 181 -4.83 20.80 9.96
C SER A 181 -4.40 21.44 8.64
N VAL A 182 -3.42 22.36 8.67
CA VAL A 182 -2.82 22.95 7.47
C VAL A 182 -2.16 21.88 6.60
N TYR A 183 -1.40 20.95 7.20
CA TYR A 183 -0.80 19.83 6.46
C TYR A 183 -1.86 18.94 5.82
N LYS A 184 -2.91 18.56 6.56
CA LYS A 184 -4.04 17.80 6.00
C LYS A 184 -4.74 18.54 4.87
N GLY A 185 -4.85 19.87 4.95
CA GLY A 185 -5.38 20.73 3.89
C GLY A 185 -4.57 20.64 2.60
N THR A 186 -3.25 20.48 2.67
CA THR A 186 -2.41 20.25 1.47
C THR A 186 -2.72 18.92 0.74
N LEU A 187 -3.31 17.97 1.45
CA LEU A 187 -3.70 16.66 0.93
C LEU A 187 -5.23 16.55 0.76
N ALA A 188 -5.96 17.65 0.89
CA ALA A 188 -7.40 17.68 0.69
C ALA A 188 -7.74 17.49 -0.79
N THR A 189 -8.81 16.75 -1.04
CA THR A 189 -9.30 16.37 -2.36
C THR A 189 -10.65 17.01 -2.61
N THR A 190 -10.95 17.37 -3.85
CA THR A 190 -12.29 17.84 -4.22
C THR A 190 -13.26 16.66 -4.40
N PRO A 191 -14.58 16.87 -4.18
CA PRO A 191 -15.58 15.85 -4.47
C PRO A 191 -15.49 15.37 -5.92
N ALA A 192 -15.38 14.05 -6.11
CA ALA A 192 -15.21 13.46 -7.43
C ALA A 192 -16.47 13.69 -8.30
N PRO A 193 -16.33 14.18 -9.54
CA PRO A 193 -17.46 14.21 -10.48
C PRO A 193 -17.89 12.78 -10.83
N PRO A 194 -19.19 12.58 -11.15
CA PRO A 194 -19.74 11.26 -11.44
C PRO A 194 -18.97 10.57 -12.57
N ALA A 195 -18.70 9.27 -12.40
CA ALA A 195 -17.93 8.50 -13.36
C ALA A 195 -18.62 8.50 -14.72
N LYS A 196 -17.90 8.93 -15.76
CA LYS A 196 -18.37 8.85 -17.15
C LYS A 196 -18.61 7.38 -17.50
N THR A 197 -19.76 7.07 -18.10
CA THR A 197 -20.11 5.71 -18.48
C THR A 197 -19.15 5.20 -19.53
N LEU A 198 -18.37 4.16 -19.17
CA LEU A 198 -17.49 3.44 -20.10
C LEU A 198 -18.24 2.21 -20.63
N PRO A 199 -17.89 1.71 -21.82
CA PRO A 199 -18.36 0.40 -22.29
C PRO A 199 -18.05 -0.71 -21.26
N SER A 200 -19.01 -1.61 -20.97
CA SER A 200 -18.86 -2.62 -19.91
C SER A 200 -17.64 -3.54 -20.06
N TYR A 201 -17.22 -3.87 -21.28
CA TYR A 201 -16.00 -4.64 -21.52
C TYR A 201 -14.74 -3.92 -20.99
N ILE A 202 -14.68 -2.60 -21.16
CA ILE A 202 -13.56 -1.77 -20.67
C ILE A 202 -13.58 -1.71 -19.14
N GLU A 203 -14.75 -1.62 -18.51
CA GLU A 203 -14.85 -1.63 -17.04
C GLU A 203 -14.32 -2.96 -16.45
N ILE A 204 -14.65 -4.11 -17.06
CA ILE A 204 -14.15 -5.42 -16.65
C ILE A 204 -12.64 -5.53 -16.85
N LEU A 205 -12.13 -5.09 -18.01
CA LEU A 205 -10.70 -5.11 -18.31
C LEU A 205 -9.92 -4.25 -17.30
N ILE A 206 -10.42 -3.07 -16.94
CA ILE A 206 -9.81 -2.20 -15.92
C ILE A 206 -9.73 -2.92 -14.58
N VAL A 207 -10.82 -3.55 -14.13
CA VAL A 207 -10.82 -4.23 -12.83
C VAL A 207 -9.87 -5.44 -12.84
N ALA A 208 -9.85 -6.22 -13.92
CA ALA A 208 -8.93 -7.34 -14.07
C ALA A 208 -7.46 -6.88 -14.05
N VAL A 209 -7.13 -5.81 -14.78
CA VAL A 209 -5.78 -5.23 -14.78
C VAL A 209 -5.40 -4.70 -13.40
N VAL A 210 -6.31 -4.03 -12.69
CA VAL A 210 -6.03 -3.52 -11.33
C VAL A 210 -5.81 -4.66 -10.34
N LEU A 211 -6.60 -5.73 -10.41
CA LEU A 211 -6.38 -6.92 -9.57
C LEU A 211 -5.05 -7.62 -9.89
N ALA A 212 -4.73 -7.78 -11.18
CA ALA A 212 -3.47 -8.37 -11.62
C ALA A 212 -2.26 -7.52 -11.16
N LEU A 213 -2.34 -6.20 -11.28
CA LEU A 213 -1.32 -5.28 -10.77
C LEU A 213 -1.18 -5.37 -9.24
N GLY A 214 -2.31 -5.42 -8.51
CA GLY A 214 -2.30 -5.60 -7.06
C GLY A 214 -1.61 -6.90 -6.63
N LEU A 215 -1.91 -8.00 -7.32
CA LEU A 215 -1.25 -9.29 -7.10
C LEU A 215 0.24 -9.22 -7.44
N ALA A 216 0.62 -8.64 -8.58
CA ALA A 216 2.03 -8.50 -8.98
C ALA A 216 2.84 -7.68 -7.97
N VAL A 217 2.30 -6.55 -7.50
CA VAL A 217 2.94 -5.70 -6.46
C VAL A 217 3.08 -6.48 -5.14
N PHE A 218 2.05 -7.24 -4.76
CA PHE A 218 2.10 -8.08 -3.57
C PHE A 218 3.15 -9.20 -3.68
N THR A 219 3.18 -9.92 -4.80
CA THR A 219 4.17 -10.94 -5.10
C THR A 219 5.58 -10.37 -5.04
N TYR A 220 5.83 -9.24 -5.72
CA TYR A 220 7.12 -8.56 -5.72
C TYR A 220 7.61 -8.21 -4.30
N GLY A 221 6.70 -7.73 -3.44
CA GLY A 221 7.03 -7.42 -2.05
C GLY A 221 7.45 -8.63 -1.21
N ILE A 222 6.94 -9.82 -1.53
CA ILE A 222 7.26 -11.07 -0.81
C ILE A 222 8.51 -11.75 -1.38
N THR A 223 8.75 -11.65 -2.69
CA THR A 223 9.88 -12.29 -3.38
C THR A 223 11.12 -11.40 -3.44
N THR A 224 11.18 -10.36 -2.61
CA THR A 224 12.29 -9.41 -2.61
C THR A 224 13.60 -10.08 -2.17
N GLU A 225 14.65 -9.95 -2.98
CA GLU A 225 15.93 -10.66 -2.82
C GLU A 225 16.85 -10.09 -1.71
N TYR A 226 16.72 -8.82 -1.34
CA TYR A 226 17.61 -8.17 -0.36
C TYR A 226 16.96 -7.02 0.42
N ASP A 227 17.43 -6.77 1.64
CA ASP A 227 16.85 -5.83 2.61
C ASP A 227 16.64 -4.41 2.06
N GLN A 228 17.59 -3.89 1.27
CA GLN A 228 17.48 -2.56 0.69
C GLN A 228 16.32 -2.48 -0.30
N LEU A 229 16.11 -3.52 -1.11
CA LEU A 229 14.99 -3.57 -2.05
C LEU A 229 13.65 -3.63 -1.32
N PHE A 230 13.60 -4.31 -0.17
CA PHE A 230 12.38 -4.41 0.63
C PHE A 230 12.01 -3.07 1.25
N ILE A 231 12.98 -2.36 1.85
CA ILE A 231 12.74 -1.04 2.43
C ILE A 231 12.36 -0.03 1.33
N GLY A 232 13.06 -0.05 0.20
CA GLY A 232 12.71 0.77 -0.96
C GLY A 232 11.28 0.49 -1.42
N PHE A 233 10.90 -0.79 -1.50
CA PHE A 233 9.56 -1.21 -1.89
C PHE A 233 8.50 -0.68 -0.92
N LEU A 234 8.72 -0.77 0.40
CA LEU A 234 7.78 -0.23 1.39
C LEU A 234 7.59 1.28 1.26
N ILE A 235 8.67 2.03 1.00
CA ILE A 235 8.61 3.47 0.76
C ILE A 235 7.78 3.77 -0.50
N THR A 236 8.11 3.13 -1.62
CA THR A 236 7.39 3.33 -2.89
C THR A 236 5.93 2.91 -2.79
N ALA A 237 5.64 1.75 -2.19
CA ALA A 237 4.30 1.23 -2.02
C ALA A 237 3.47 2.12 -1.09
N GLY A 238 4.02 2.56 0.04
CA GLY A 238 3.32 3.43 0.99
C GLY A 238 2.94 4.77 0.38
N PHE A 239 3.91 5.50 -0.18
CA PHE A 239 3.63 6.81 -0.80
C PHE A 239 2.87 6.68 -2.12
N GLY A 240 3.16 5.67 -2.93
CA GLY A 240 2.47 5.40 -4.19
C GLY A 240 1.00 5.04 -3.97
N PHE A 241 0.71 4.17 -3.01
CA PHE A 241 -0.66 3.83 -2.62
C PHE A 241 -1.41 5.06 -2.10
N ALA A 242 -0.78 5.87 -1.25
CA ALA A 242 -1.36 7.12 -0.77
C ALA A 242 -1.66 8.10 -1.94
N ALA A 243 -0.77 8.20 -2.93
CA ALA A 243 -0.97 9.01 -4.13
C ALA A 243 -2.17 8.52 -4.96
N ILE A 244 -2.28 7.21 -5.19
CA ILE A 244 -3.40 6.58 -5.91
C ILE A 244 -4.72 6.78 -5.15
N GLN A 245 -4.70 6.66 -3.83
CA GLN A 245 -5.86 6.88 -2.98
C GLN A 245 -6.34 8.34 -3.08
N LYS A 246 -5.42 9.31 -3.01
CA LYS A 246 -5.74 10.74 -3.14
C LYS A 246 -6.10 11.17 -4.56
N ALA A 247 -5.64 10.45 -5.58
CA ALA A 247 -6.14 10.64 -6.94
C ALA A 247 -7.63 10.27 -7.05
N GLY A 248 -8.15 9.41 -6.17
CA GLY A 248 -9.53 8.93 -6.16
C GLY A 248 -9.75 7.66 -7.01
N LEU A 249 -8.67 7.03 -7.46
CA LEU A 249 -8.72 5.81 -8.29
C LEU A 249 -9.33 4.63 -7.55
N ILE A 250 -9.01 4.44 -6.26
CA ILE A 250 -9.53 3.34 -5.44
C ILE A 250 -11.06 3.40 -5.34
N GLN A 251 -11.62 4.59 -5.09
CA GLN A 251 -13.07 4.79 -5.01
C GLN A 251 -13.75 4.53 -6.35
N ARG A 252 -13.10 4.90 -7.46
CA ARG A 252 -13.62 4.64 -8.80
C ARG A 252 -13.57 3.15 -9.14
N VAL A 253 -12.46 2.45 -8.89
CA VAL A 253 -12.38 0.99 -9.10
C VAL A 253 -13.37 0.24 -8.22
N SER A 254 -13.57 0.67 -6.97
CA SER A 254 -14.57 0.10 -6.06
C SER A 254 -16.00 0.23 -6.61
N THR A 255 -16.37 1.40 -7.13
CA THR A 255 -17.70 1.60 -7.75
C THR A 255 -17.89 0.79 -9.04
N LEU A 256 -16.85 0.65 -9.87
CA LEU A 256 -16.85 -0.24 -11.04
C LEU A 256 -17.02 -1.72 -10.62
N THR A 257 -16.30 -2.14 -9.59
CA THR A 257 -16.33 -3.51 -9.05
C THR A 257 -17.71 -3.84 -8.48
N ALA A 258 -18.33 -2.89 -7.77
CA ALA A 258 -19.67 -3.05 -7.21
C ALA A 258 -20.75 -3.20 -8.30
N ARG A 259 -20.60 -2.48 -9.42
CA ARG A 259 -21.54 -2.55 -10.56
C ARG A 259 -21.48 -3.90 -11.29
N HIS A 260 -20.32 -4.54 -11.33
CA HIS A 260 -20.09 -5.78 -12.08
C HIS A 260 -19.74 -6.98 -11.20
N ARG A 261 -20.17 -6.99 -9.93
CA ARG A 261 -19.81 -7.98 -8.89
C ARG A 261 -19.81 -9.44 -9.37
N ASN A 262 -20.81 -9.85 -10.14
CA ASN A 262 -20.88 -11.23 -10.66
C ASN A 262 -19.78 -11.53 -11.69
N VAL A 263 -19.48 -10.59 -12.59
CA VAL A 263 -18.42 -10.76 -13.60
C VAL A 263 -17.04 -10.66 -12.97
N THR A 264 -16.87 -9.81 -11.96
CA THR A 264 -15.61 -9.72 -11.22
C THR A 264 -15.33 -10.96 -10.38
N LEU A 265 -16.37 -11.54 -9.76
CA LEU A 265 -16.24 -12.79 -9.01
C LEU A 265 -15.92 -13.96 -9.94
N VAL A 266 -16.57 -14.06 -11.10
CA VAL A 266 -16.26 -15.08 -12.11
C VAL A 266 -14.86 -14.86 -12.68
N GLY A 267 -14.48 -13.62 -12.99
CA GLY A 267 -13.13 -13.29 -13.46
C GLY A 267 -12.04 -13.55 -12.44
N ALA A 268 -12.27 -13.23 -11.17
CA ALA A 268 -11.35 -13.53 -10.06
C ALA A 268 -11.25 -15.05 -9.81
N PHE A 269 -12.37 -15.77 -9.92
CA PHE A 269 -12.39 -17.23 -9.79
C PHE A 269 -11.65 -17.91 -10.94
N VAL A 270 -11.84 -17.44 -12.18
CA VAL A 270 -11.12 -17.93 -13.36
C VAL A 270 -9.63 -17.58 -13.28
N ALA A 271 -9.28 -16.36 -12.85
CA ALA A 271 -7.88 -15.98 -12.64
C ALA A 271 -7.21 -16.82 -11.54
N ALA A 272 -7.90 -17.05 -10.42
CA ALA A 272 -7.41 -17.92 -9.34
C ALA A 272 -7.28 -19.39 -9.78
N ALA A 273 -8.22 -19.89 -10.60
CA ALA A 273 -8.17 -21.22 -11.16
C ALA A 273 -7.10 -21.39 -12.25
N ALA A 274 -6.80 -20.33 -13.01
CA ALA A 274 -5.78 -20.31 -14.05
C ALA A 274 -4.36 -20.07 -13.51
N PHE A 275 -4.23 -19.38 -12.37
CA PHE A 275 -2.98 -19.09 -11.68
C PHE A 275 -2.06 -20.32 -11.49
N PRO A 276 -2.54 -21.50 -11.03
CA PRO A 276 -1.70 -22.69 -10.91
C PRO A 276 -1.27 -23.32 -12.24
N PHE A 277 -1.90 -22.99 -13.37
CA PHE A 277 -1.53 -23.54 -14.68
C PHE A 277 -0.50 -22.70 -15.44
N THR A 278 -0.27 -21.45 -15.00
CA THR A 278 0.72 -20.53 -15.60
C THR A 278 2.07 -20.48 -14.88
N GLN A 279 2.20 -21.21 -13.76
CA GLN A 279 3.38 -21.23 -12.91
C GLN A 279 4.09 -22.58 -13.06
N SER A 280 5.21 -22.61 -13.77
CA SER A 280 6.04 -23.80 -14.00
C SER A 280 7.26 -23.90 -13.09
N ASP A 281 7.39 -23.03 -12.09
CA ASP A 281 8.53 -22.98 -11.16
C ASP A 281 8.08 -23.37 -9.73
N ASP A 282 8.66 -24.43 -9.18
CA ASP A 282 8.38 -24.99 -7.84
C ASP A 282 8.57 -23.97 -6.69
N GLN A 283 9.35 -22.91 -6.95
CA GLN A 283 9.58 -21.79 -6.02
C GLN A 283 8.27 -21.03 -5.71
N TYR A 284 7.42 -20.80 -6.71
CA TYR A 284 6.20 -20.01 -6.54
C TYR A 284 5.08 -20.77 -5.82
N ALA A 285 5.04 -22.10 -5.98
CA ALA A 285 4.10 -22.96 -5.26
C ALA A 285 4.38 -22.93 -3.74
N THR A 286 5.66 -22.99 -3.34
CA THR A 286 6.06 -22.96 -1.94
C THR A 286 5.75 -21.63 -1.27
N ILE A 287 5.97 -20.51 -1.98
CA ILE A 287 5.65 -19.17 -1.50
C ILE A 287 4.13 -18.98 -1.39
N GLY A 288 3.37 -19.45 -2.38
CA GLY A 288 1.90 -19.46 -2.34
C GLY A 288 1.36 -20.23 -1.14
N VAL A 289 1.90 -21.41 -0.85
CA VAL A 289 1.52 -22.21 0.33
C VAL A 289 1.79 -21.44 1.63
N ASN A 290 2.96 -20.81 1.78
CA ASN A 290 3.26 -20.01 2.97
C ASN A 290 2.29 -18.84 3.15
N ILE A 291 1.93 -18.15 2.06
CA ILE A 291 0.94 -17.07 2.08
C ILE A 291 -0.43 -17.60 2.50
N LEU A 292 -0.86 -18.74 1.95
CA LEU A 292 -2.13 -19.37 2.35
C LEU A 292 -2.12 -19.74 3.84
N ILE A 293 -1.03 -20.29 4.36
CA ILE A 293 -0.90 -20.62 5.79
C ILE A 293 -1.06 -19.35 6.64
N PHE A 294 -0.31 -18.29 6.35
CA PHE A 294 -0.41 -17.04 7.10
C PHE A 294 -1.79 -16.39 6.96
N ALA A 295 -2.41 -16.45 5.78
CA ALA A 295 -3.75 -15.92 5.53
C ALA A 295 -4.83 -16.70 6.31
N THR A 296 -4.77 -18.03 6.36
CA THR A 296 -5.68 -18.85 7.15
C THR A 296 -5.53 -18.57 8.64
N VAL A 297 -4.30 -18.42 9.13
CA VAL A 297 -4.02 -18.06 10.54
C VAL A 297 -4.53 -16.65 10.87
N ALA A 298 -4.26 -15.66 10.02
CA ALA A 298 -4.71 -14.29 10.21
C ALA A 298 -6.24 -14.17 10.17
N LEU A 299 -6.90 -14.90 9.26
CA LEU A 299 -8.35 -14.97 9.17
C LEU A 299 -8.94 -15.63 10.43
N GLY A 300 -8.37 -16.74 10.89
CA GLY A 300 -8.79 -17.41 12.12
C GLY A 300 -8.66 -16.51 13.35
N LEU A 301 -7.54 -15.79 13.47
CA LEU A 301 -7.32 -14.82 14.54
C LEU A 301 -8.32 -13.65 14.47
N ASN A 302 -8.62 -13.14 13.28
CA ASN A 302 -9.60 -12.07 13.08
C ASN A 302 -11.02 -12.51 13.47
N ILE A 303 -11.40 -13.77 13.22
CA ILE A 303 -12.68 -14.32 13.66
C ILE A 303 -12.72 -14.43 15.19
N VAL A 304 -11.69 -15.01 15.82
CA VAL A 304 -11.67 -15.26 17.27
C VAL A 304 -11.58 -13.94 18.06
N VAL A 305 -10.64 -13.06 17.72
CA VAL A 305 -10.45 -11.78 18.41
C VAL A 305 -11.56 -10.78 18.07
N GLY A 306 -12.02 -10.77 16.81
CA GLY A 306 -13.00 -9.80 16.33
C GLY A 306 -14.46 -10.11 16.75
N LEU A 307 -14.83 -11.38 16.87
CA LEU A 307 -16.22 -11.78 17.23
C LEU A 307 -16.37 -12.27 18.68
N ALA A 308 -15.36 -12.94 19.26
CA ALA A 308 -15.47 -13.50 20.61
C ALA A 308 -14.78 -12.64 21.70
N GLY A 309 -13.94 -11.67 21.32
CA GLY A 309 -13.32 -10.71 22.25
C GLY A 309 -12.35 -11.31 23.26
N LEU A 310 -12.01 -12.61 23.14
CA LEU A 310 -11.07 -13.35 23.98
C LEU A 310 -9.99 -13.96 23.11
N LEU A 311 -8.73 -13.85 23.53
CA LEU A 311 -7.60 -14.48 22.85
C LEU A 311 -7.63 -15.99 23.14
N ASP A 312 -8.30 -16.76 22.29
CA ASP A 312 -8.21 -18.21 22.32
C ASP A 312 -7.03 -18.71 21.47
N LEU A 313 -5.99 -19.21 22.14
CA LEU A 313 -4.80 -19.80 21.52
C LEU A 313 -5.05 -21.24 21.01
N GLY A 314 -6.18 -21.86 21.37
CA GLY A 314 -6.50 -23.24 21.02
C GLY A 314 -6.60 -23.48 19.51
N TYR A 315 -7.08 -22.50 18.74
CA TYR A 315 -7.22 -22.61 17.28
C TYR A 315 -5.90 -22.95 16.56
N VAL A 316 -4.78 -22.35 16.98
CA VAL A 316 -3.46 -22.60 16.36
C VAL A 316 -2.96 -24.01 16.67
N ALA A 317 -3.26 -24.53 17.86
CA ALA A 317 -2.88 -25.89 18.26
C ALA A 317 -3.59 -26.96 17.40
N PHE A 318 -4.90 -26.81 17.17
CA PHE A 318 -5.66 -27.74 16.33
C PHE A 318 -5.27 -27.66 14.85
N LEU A 319 -5.02 -26.43 14.35
CA LEU A 319 -4.51 -26.21 12.99
C LEU A 319 -3.15 -26.90 12.78
N GLY A 320 -2.24 -26.79 13.76
CA GLY A 320 -0.92 -27.43 13.70
C GLY A 320 -0.98 -28.96 13.67
N VAL A 321 -1.85 -29.57 14.49
CA VAL A 321 -2.05 -31.03 14.51
C VAL A 321 -2.58 -31.55 13.18
N GLY A 322 -3.57 -30.87 12.58
CA GLY A 322 -4.13 -31.26 11.29
C GLY A 322 -3.13 -31.10 10.13
N ALA A 323 -2.36 -30.00 10.11
CA ALA A 323 -1.33 -29.76 9.10
C ALA A 323 -0.19 -30.79 9.17
N TYR A 324 0.26 -31.14 10.39
CA TYR A 324 1.29 -32.16 10.59
C TYR A 324 0.80 -33.57 10.18
N ALA A 325 -0.44 -33.93 10.54
CA ALA A 325 -1.04 -35.19 10.12
C ALA A 325 -1.21 -35.29 8.59
N ALA A 326 -1.63 -34.20 7.94
CA ALA A 326 -1.70 -34.14 6.48
C ALA A 326 -0.30 -34.22 5.83
N ALA A 327 0.71 -33.57 6.40
CA ALA A 327 2.09 -33.62 5.91
C ALA A 327 2.72 -35.02 5.99
N LEU A 328 2.43 -35.78 7.05
CA LEU A 328 2.89 -37.16 7.20
C LEU A 328 2.31 -38.10 6.14
N VAL A 329 1.08 -37.84 5.70
CA VAL A 329 0.31 -38.72 4.80
C VAL A 329 0.39 -38.29 3.33
N SER A 330 0.84 -37.06 3.06
CA SER A 330 0.96 -36.49 1.71
C SER A 330 2.19 -36.97 0.93
N GLY A 331 3.04 -37.85 1.47
CA GLY A 331 4.15 -38.48 0.73
C GLY A 331 5.31 -37.54 0.38
N SER A 332 5.64 -36.58 1.25
CA SER A 332 6.86 -35.74 1.15
C SER A 332 8.14 -36.60 1.24
N PRO A 333 9.31 -36.18 0.66
CA PRO A 333 10.56 -36.96 0.64
C PRO A 333 11.10 -37.40 2.01
N THR A 334 10.52 -36.90 3.10
CA THR A 334 10.88 -37.17 4.50
C THR A 334 9.83 -38.02 5.24
N SER A 335 8.90 -38.70 4.56
CA SER A 335 7.90 -39.56 5.22
C SER A 335 8.45 -40.99 5.43
N PRO A 336 8.50 -41.52 6.68
CA PRO A 336 8.94 -42.89 6.97
C PRO A 336 7.99 -43.98 6.48
N LEU A 337 6.74 -43.60 6.18
CA LEU A 337 5.67 -44.49 5.72
C LEU A 337 5.45 -44.16 4.24
N GLY A 338 6.00 -44.96 3.32
CA GLY A 338 5.96 -44.75 1.86
C GLY A 338 4.57 -44.86 1.21
N ILE A 339 3.54 -44.25 1.82
CA ILE A 339 2.17 -44.22 1.36
C ILE A 339 1.92 -42.83 0.74
N GLN A 340 1.72 -42.78 -0.57
CA GLN A 340 1.32 -41.57 -1.30
C GLN A 340 -0.19 -41.55 -1.43
N LEU A 341 -0.85 -40.77 -0.57
CA LEU A 341 -2.27 -40.49 -0.74
C LEU A 341 -2.47 -39.22 -1.59
N PRO A 342 -3.44 -39.20 -2.52
CA PRO A 342 -3.81 -37.98 -3.25
C PRO A 342 -4.23 -36.86 -2.30
N PHE A 343 -4.02 -35.61 -2.70
CA PHE A 343 -4.28 -34.38 -1.93
C PHE A 343 -5.58 -34.39 -1.11
N TRP A 344 -6.68 -34.82 -1.73
CA TRP A 344 -7.99 -34.90 -1.09
C TRP A 344 -8.03 -35.85 0.12
N GLN A 345 -7.30 -36.96 0.06
CA GLN A 345 -7.21 -37.93 1.14
C GLN A 345 -6.30 -37.42 2.27
N ALA A 346 -5.21 -36.72 1.95
CA ALA A 346 -4.36 -36.09 2.96
C ALA A 346 -5.12 -35.01 3.76
N ILE A 347 -5.96 -34.21 3.09
CA ILE A 347 -6.86 -33.24 3.76
C ILE A 347 -7.81 -33.96 4.73
N LEU A 348 -8.48 -35.03 4.28
CA LEU A 348 -9.42 -35.77 5.12
C LEU A 348 -8.75 -36.35 6.35
N VAL A 349 -7.53 -36.89 6.21
CA VAL A 349 -6.77 -37.43 7.36
C VAL A 349 -6.37 -36.31 8.33
N GLY A 350 -5.89 -35.17 7.83
CA GLY A 350 -5.59 -34.00 8.67
C GLY A 350 -6.81 -33.49 9.44
N ALA A 351 -7.97 -33.40 8.77
CA ALA A 351 -9.22 -33.00 9.39
C ALA A 351 -9.69 -34.01 10.46
N THR A 352 -9.59 -35.31 10.18
CA THR A 352 -9.98 -36.36 11.13
C THR A 352 -9.06 -36.38 12.35
N ALA A 353 -7.74 -36.20 12.16
CA ALA A 353 -6.78 -36.09 13.25
C ALA A 353 -7.06 -34.87 14.15
N SER A 354 -7.32 -33.70 13.55
CA SER A 354 -7.70 -32.51 14.30
C SER A 354 -9.01 -32.69 15.07
N MET A 355 -9.99 -33.40 14.49
CA MET A 355 -11.26 -33.69 15.15
C MET A 355 -11.08 -34.61 16.37
N VAL A 356 -10.28 -35.67 16.24
CA VAL A 356 -9.99 -36.59 17.35
C VAL A 356 -9.28 -35.87 18.50
N PHE A 357 -8.25 -35.07 18.20
CA PHE A 357 -7.55 -34.26 19.21
C PHE A 357 -8.45 -33.19 19.83
N GLY A 358 -9.33 -32.58 19.04
CA GLY A 358 -10.34 -31.63 19.53
C GLY A 358 -11.30 -32.26 20.54
N VAL A 359 -11.79 -33.47 20.25
CA VAL A 359 -12.67 -34.22 21.17
C VAL A 359 -11.93 -34.65 22.43
N LEU A 360 -10.67 -35.10 22.31
CA LEU A 360 -9.85 -35.53 23.46
C LEU A 360 -9.54 -34.38 24.43
N ILE A 361 -9.26 -33.17 23.93
CA ILE A 361 -8.94 -32.00 24.76
C ILE A 361 -10.21 -31.29 25.24
N GLY A 362 -11.28 -31.30 24.45
CA GLY A 362 -12.56 -30.68 24.77
C GLY A 362 -13.48 -31.51 25.65
N ALA A 363 -13.17 -32.80 25.87
CA ALA A 363 -13.92 -33.63 26.80
C ALA A 363 -13.76 -33.09 28.23
N PRO A 364 -14.86 -32.73 28.92
CA PRO A 364 -14.78 -32.30 30.31
C PRO A 364 -14.22 -33.46 31.16
N PRO A 365 -13.36 -33.19 32.16
CA PRO A 365 -12.94 -34.23 33.08
C PRO A 365 -14.17 -34.69 33.86
N CYS A 366 -14.70 -35.86 33.51
CA CYS A 366 -15.74 -36.51 34.28
C CYS A 366 -15.20 -36.85 35.67
N ASP A 367 -15.76 -36.20 36.68
CA ASP A 367 -16.01 -36.72 38.03
C ASP A 367 -14.80 -37.05 38.93
N CYS A 368 -14.33 -36.01 39.64
CA CYS A 368 -13.81 -36.13 41.01
C CYS A 368 -14.58 -35.19 41.95
N ALA A 369 -15.91 -35.31 41.97
CA ALA A 369 -16.77 -34.63 42.95
C ALA A 369 -17.89 -35.59 43.42
N ALA A 370 -17.50 -36.78 43.87
CA ALA A 370 -18.42 -37.76 44.43
C ALA A 370 -17.82 -38.50 45.64
N THR A 371 -17.31 -37.77 46.64
CA THR A 371 -17.22 -38.28 48.02
C THR A 371 -17.22 -37.13 49.04
N THR A 372 -18.36 -36.48 49.22
CA THR A 372 -18.77 -36.02 50.56
C THR A 372 -20.25 -36.37 50.71
N SER A 373 -20.50 -37.59 51.17
CA SER A 373 -21.84 -38.05 51.60
C SER A 373 -22.07 -37.67 53.07
N PRO A 374 -23.34 -37.63 53.52
CA PRO A 374 -23.81 -36.76 54.58
C PRO A 374 -23.70 -37.37 55.99
N SER A 375 -23.61 -36.50 56.99
CA SER A 375 -24.21 -36.65 58.32
C SER A 375 -24.16 -35.31 59.05
#